data_AF-A0A4P6XEY1-F1
#
_entry.id   AF-A0A4P6XEY1-F1
#
_cell.length_a   1.000
_cell.length_b   1.000
_cell.length_c   1.000
_cell.angle_alpha   90.00
_cell.angle_beta   90.00
_cell.angle_gamma   90.00
#
_symmetry.space_group_name_H-M   'P 1'
#
loop_
_entity.id
_entity.type
_entity.pdbx_description
1 polymer ?
#
loop_
_entity_poly.entity_id
_entity_poly.type
_entity_poly.pdbx_seq_one_letter_code
_entity_poly.pdbx_strand_id
1 'polypeptide(L)' 'MSFTTMIGAAIGAAIDGSDGDDSTIDGAIEGVIVANVVKAVIPLALTFATGWLVLRGLGQIKTRVFGEDAPRS' A
#
# COMPACT_ATOMS: atom_id res chain seq x y z
N MET A 1 12.57 16.00 -13.34
CA MET A 1 12.46 14.68 -12.69
C MET A 1 11.24 14.68 -11.80
N SER A 2 10.38 13.66 -11.87
CA SER A 2 9.23 13.55 -10.96
C SER A 2 9.69 13.06 -9.59
N PHE A 3 8.99 13.46 -8.52
CA PHE A 3 9.26 13.03 -7.14
C PHE A 3 9.29 11.51 -7.01
N THR A 4 8.40 10.82 -7.72
CA THR A 4 8.34 9.35 -7.80
C THR A 4 9.62 8.75 -8.39
N THR A 5 10.23 9.41 -9.38
CA THR A 5 11.48 8.98 -10.01
C THR A 5 12.66 9.15 -9.05
N MET A 6 12.69 10.23 -8.26
CA MET A 6 13.73 10.43 -7.25
C MET A 6 13.64 9.41 -6.12
N ILE A 7 12.43 9.12 -5.64
CA ILE A 7 12.21 8.08 -4.61
C ILE A 7 12.56 6.70 -5.17
N GLY A 8 12.11 6.38 -6.38
CA GLY A 8 12.41 5.10 -7.02
C GLY A 8 13.90 4.88 -7.27
N ALA A 9 14.62 5.93 -7.68
CA ALA A 9 16.07 5.87 -7.85
C ALA A 9 16.81 5.77 -6.51
N ALA A 10 16.36 6.46 -5.46
CA ALA A 10 16.98 6.37 -4.13
C ALA A 10 16.77 5.00 -3.49
N ILE A 11 15.57 4.43 -3.63
CA ILE A 11 15.26 3.07 -3.16
C ILE A 11 16.00 2.04 -4.02
N GLY A 12 15.98 2.19 -5.35
CA GLY A 12 16.65 1.28 -6.28
C GLY A 12 18.17 1.26 -6.11
N ALA A 13 18.79 2.42 -5.87
CA ALA A 13 20.22 2.50 -5.57
C ALA A 13 20.58 1.90 -4.19
N ALA A 14 19.65 1.96 -3.22
CA ALA A 14 19.84 1.31 -1.93
C ALA A 14 19.74 -0.23 -2.02
N ILE A 15 18.90 -0.76 -2.93
CA ILE A 15 18.74 -2.20 -3.18
C ILE A 15 19.88 -2.73 -4.09
N ASP A 16 20.25 -2.01 -5.15
CA ASP A 16 21.36 -2.40 -6.04
C ASP A 16 22.72 -2.35 -5.33
N GLY A 17 22.83 -1.54 -4.26
CA GLY A 17 23.98 -1.53 -3.37
C GLY A 17 24.07 -2.72 -2.40
N SER A 18 23.00 -3.51 -2.20
CA SER A 18 22.97 -4.63 -1.24
C SER A 18 23.31 -6.00 -1.85
N ASP A 19 23.47 -6.09 -3.16
CA ASP A 19 23.86 -7.34 -3.87
C ASP A 19 25.39 -7.59 -3.87
N GLY A 20 26.17 -6.73 -3.20
CA GLY A 20 27.63 -6.75 -3.16
C GLY A 20 28.23 -7.27 -1.85
N ASP A 21 28.14 -8.57 -1.61
CA ASP A 21 29.05 -9.38 -0.77
C ASP A 21 29.37 -8.85 0.66
N ASP A 22 28.40 -8.92 1.59
CA ASP A 22 28.62 -9.06 3.07
C ASP A 22 27.31 -9.44 3.81
N SER A 23 26.97 -10.73 3.75
CA SER A 23 25.64 -11.34 3.94
C SER A 23 24.99 -11.32 5.35
N THR A 24 25.34 -10.38 6.24
CA THR A 24 24.66 -10.28 7.57
C THR A 24 24.51 -8.86 8.08
N ILE A 25 25.48 -7.99 7.79
CA ILE A 25 25.45 -6.60 8.23
C ILE A 25 24.56 -5.78 7.30
N ASP A 26 24.62 -6.02 5.99
CA ASP A 26 23.81 -5.30 5.01
C ASP A 26 22.33 -5.71 5.04
N GLY A 27 22.04 -7.00 5.27
CA GLY A 27 20.68 -7.48 5.50
C GLY A 27 20.02 -6.88 6.76
N ALA A 28 20.81 -6.50 7.78
CA ALA A 28 20.29 -5.82 8.96
C ALA A 28 19.94 -4.35 8.66
N ILE A 29 20.77 -3.66 7.88
CA ILE A 29 20.52 -2.26 7.50
C ILE A 29 19.35 -2.16 6.52
N GLU A 30 19.34 -2.99 5.47
CA GLU A 30 18.22 -3.11 4.54
C GLU A 30 16.95 -3.55 5.28
N GLY A 31 17.06 -4.54 6.18
CA GLY A 31 15.96 -4.99 7.02
C GLY A 31 15.36 -3.88 7.89
N VAL A 32 16.17 -2.97 8.45
CA VAL A 32 15.70 -1.81 9.22
C VAL A 32 14.98 -0.81 8.34
N ILE A 33 15.50 -0.53 7.14
CA ILE A 33 14.88 0.41 6.19
C ILE A 33 13.55 -0.16 5.72
N VAL A 34 13.52 -1.42 5.25
CA VAL A 34 12.31 -2.11 4.82
C VAL A 34 11.30 -2.19 5.97
N ALA A 35 11.72 -2.52 7.19
CA ALA A 35 10.82 -2.56 8.34
C ALA A 35 10.19 -1.19 8.63
N ASN A 36 10.94 -0.10 8.49
CA ASN A 36 10.40 1.25 8.68
C ASN A 36 9.44 1.65 7.56
N VAL A 37 9.75 1.30 6.30
CA VAL A 37 8.85 1.52 5.16
C VAL A 37 7.58 0.70 5.34
N VAL A 38 7.67 -0.58 5.68
CA VAL A 38 6.53 -1.45 5.95
C VAL A 38 5.69 -0.89 7.10
N LYS A 39 6.31 -0.44 8.19
CA LYS A 39 5.61 0.22 9.31
C LYS A 39 4.88 1.50 8.90
N ALA A 40 5.38 2.24 7.91
CA ALA A 40 4.71 3.43 7.38
C ALA A 40 3.61 3.10 6.37
N VAL A 41 3.83 2.07 5.55
CA VAL A 41 2.91 1.64 4.48
C VAL A 41 1.71 0.88 5.04
N ILE A 42 1.89 0.04 6.07
CA ILE A 42 0.81 -0.73 6.69
C ILE A 42 -0.36 0.17 7.15
N PRO A 43 -0.15 1.24 7.94
CA PRO A 43 -1.23 2.15 8.35
C PRO A 43 -1.94 2.84 7.18
N LEU A 44 -1.17 3.21 6.15
CA LEU A 44 -1.70 3.82 4.94
C LEU A 44 -2.61 2.85 4.17
N ALA A 45 -2.14 1.61 4.00
CA ALA A 45 -2.90 0.54 3.38
C ALA A 45 -4.18 0.22 4.19
N LEU A 46 -4.10 0.17 5.52
CA LEU A 46 -5.26 -0.03 6.39
C LEU A 46 -6.27 1.11 6.28
N THR A 47 -5.80 2.37 6.24
CA THR A 47 -6.68 3.54 6.09
C THR A 47 -7.40 3.50 4.75
N PHE A 48 -6.66 3.22 3.67
CA PHE A 48 -7.23 3.08 2.34
C PHE A 48 -8.22 1.92 2.25
N ALA A 49 -7.86 0.75 2.77
CA ALA A 49 -8.72 -0.42 2.81
C ALA A 49 -10.01 -0.14 3.62
N THR A 50 -9.90 0.56 4.74
CA THR A 50 -11.06 0.96 5.56
C THR A 50 -11.99 1.89 4.77
N GLY A 51 -11.45 2.93 4.13
CA GLY A 51 -12.25 3.84 3.29
C GLY A 51 -12.92 3.13 2.12
N TRP A 52 -12.19 2.25 1.45
CA TRP A 52 -12.73 1.41 0.37
C TRP A 52 -13.85 0.49 0.87
N LEU A 53 -13.67 -0.14 2.02
CA LEU A 53 -14.66 -1.05 2.61
C LEU A 53 -15.93 -0.31 3.02
N VAL A 54 -15.81 0.91 3.57
CA VAL A 54 -16.97 1.78 3.86
C VAL A 54 -17.72 2.12 2.58
N LEU A 55 -17.04 2.60 1.53
CA LEU A 55 -17.69 2.88 0.24
C LEU A 55 -18.36 1.65 -0.35
N ARG A 56 -17.68 0.50 -0.30
CA ARG A 56 -18.19 -0.78 -0.80
C ARG A 56 -19.41 -1.27 0.00
N GLY A 57 -19.38 -1.10 1.32
CA GLY A 57 -20.48 -1.43 2.22
C GLY A 57 -21.70 -0.56 1.95
N LEU A 58 -21.51 0.75 1.86
CA LEU A 58 -22.58 1.70 1.51
C LEU A 58 -23.16 1.42 0.12
N GLY A 59 -22.33 1.07 -0.86
CA GLY A 59 -22.78 0.68 -2.19
C GLY A 59 -23.70 -0.55 -2.16
N GLN A 60 -23.33 -1.59 -1.42
CA GLN A 60 -24.15 -2.80 -1.29
C GLN A 60 -25.44 -2.56 -0.49
N ILE A 61 -25.41 -1.70 0.53
CA ILE A 61 -26.60 -1.34 1.30
C ILE A 61 -27.55 -0.50 0.44
N LYS A 62 -27.03 0.47 -0.32
CA LYS A 62 -27.83 1.26 -1.27
C LYS A 62 -28.54 0.36 -2.28
N THR A 63 -27.86 -0.66 -2.81
CA THR A 63 -28.48 -1.62 -3.73
C THR A 63 -29.55 -2.49 -3.08
N ARG A 64 -29.42 -2.82 -1.78
CA ARG A 64 -30.46 -3.56 -1.06
C ARG A 64 -31.66 -2.66 -0.73
N VAL A 65 -31.41 -1.52 -0.08
CA VAL A 65 -32.44 -0.60 0.41
C VAL A 65 -33.18 0.14 -0.72
N PHE A 66 -32.50 0.49 -1.81
CA PHE A 66 -33.12 1.19 -2.95
C PHE A 66 -33.36 0.27 -4.17
N GLY A 67 -33.06 -1.02 -4.07
CA GLY A 67 -33.27 -1.99 -5.15
C GLY A 67 -34.60 -2.75 -5.08
N GLU A 68 -35.32 -2.65 -3.97
CA GLU A 68 -36.61 -3.31 -3.76
C GLU A 68 -37.80 -2.55 -4.37
N ASP A 69 -37.59 -1.33 -4.90
CA ASP A 69 -38.64 -0.46 -5.47
C ASP A 69 -38.49 -0.17 -6.97
N ALA A 70 -37.78 -1.00 -7.74
CA ALA A 70 -37.91 -0.95 -9.20
C ALA A 70 -39.18 -1.73 -9.61
N PRO A 71 -40.26 -1.05 -10.08
CA PRO A 71 -41.50 -1.72 -10.45
C PRO A 71 -41.23 -2.79 -11.51
N ARG A 72 -41.65 -4.02 -11.21
CA ARG A 72 -41.75 -5.10 -12.19
C ARG A 72 -42.80 -4.68 -13.23
N SER A 73 -42.36 -4.61 -14.49
CA SER A 73 -43.22 -4.59 -15.67
C SER A 73 -43.97 -5.91 -15.82
#